data_AF-A0A4Q8LNU3-F1
#
_entry.id   AF-A0A4Q8LNU3-F1
#
_cell.length_a   1.000
_cell.length_b   1.000
_cell.length_c   1.000
_cell.angle_alpha   90.00
_cell.angle_beta   90.00
_cell.angle_gamma   90.00
#
_symmetry.space_group_name_H-M   'P 1'
#
loop_
_entity.id
_entity.type
_entity.pdbx_description
1 polymer ?
#
loop_
_entity_poly.entity_id
_entity_poly.type
_entity_poly.pdbx_seq_one_letter_code
_entity_poly.pdbx_strand_id
1 'polypeptide(L)'
;MNDKHVAGKPSPTPEQQLQSMLDAFDKANASGSVHPGEDLKAVLDSTPGLKANVLDAIEKKQLDRIEALNVNGALGVYMGDSRTIQISPSQLHIARTDPEMLNSVRFTLGHEVKHAADRAQIMTSDASLEKGVNALAGSGGKVHDYTSVIKQFNETSRSLETHAELTGYNVVVAQVLKDNPKATLRDVYNTSPSDMDPYIQKGGTPANPTYTPRPGITLDGLKMAETKENLAAVNTYFYEARGYPQQNVSQLLDYAGQAEAHYHPGKGAPQIEVDLKALGVSKGQVSTSATYVDTSAKPRLGVPAAAPDGLSGNRLYDDAAQGLGRTQTGAALDGMAFRQTAAAMAAQAQQDGLRRIDSVHEGRDGRLFSVQGQPGAPDALRSHVESAQASRQPLEQSAQALQSPQAPPPQVQSREQEVQQHAPLMR
;
A
#
# COMPACT_ATOMS: atom_id res chain seq x y z
N MET A 1 -51.92 -20.94 -22.77
CA MET A 1 -51.18 -20.69 -21.51
C MET A 1 -50.47 -19.37 -21.68
N ASN A 2 -50.92 -18.33 -20.98
CA ASN A 2 -50.31 -17.00 -21.03
C ASN A 2 -49.05 -17.02 -20.18
N ASP A 3 -47.90 -16.99 -20.84
CA ASP A 3 -46.60 -16.82 -20.21
C ASP A 3 -46.44 -15.34 -19.83
N LYS A 4 -46.86 -14.99 -18.62
CA LYS A 4 -46.60 -13.66 -18.06
C LYS A 4 -45.11 -13.61 -17.71
N HIS A 5 -44.31 -13.02 -18.59
CA HIS A 5 -43.02 -12.46 -18.23
C HIS A 5 -43.22 -11.51 -17.04
N VAL A 6 -42.85 -11.98 -15.86
CA VAL A 6 -42.67 -11.12 -14.69
C VAL A 6 -41.41 -10.32 -14.97
N ALA A 7 -41.59 -9.10 -15.49
CA ALA A 7 -40.51 -8.12 -15.52
C ALA A 7 -39.99 -7.95 -14.09
N GLY A 8 -38.76 -8.39 -13.84
CA GLY A 8 -38.08 -8.18 -12.56
C GLY A 8 -38.12 -6.70 -12.23
N LYS A 9 -38.42 -6.34 -10.98
CA LYS A 9 -38.37 -4.94 -10.54
C LYS A 9 -37.00 -4.35 -10.93
N PRO A 10 -36.96 -3.14 -11.51
CA PRO A 10 -35.69 -2.50 -11.81
C PRO A 10 -34.86 -2.36 -10.53
N SER A 11 -33.55 -2.57 -10.65
CA SER A 11 -32.62 -2.33 -9.54
C SER A 11 -32.69 -0.86 -9.10
N PRO A 12 -32.56 -0.56 -7.80
CA PRO A 12 -32.65 0.80 -7.30
C PRO A 12 -31.48 1.66 -7.84
N THR A 13 -31.75 2.92 -8.16
CA THR A 13 -30.71 3.88 -8.56
C THR A 13 -29.76 4.19 -7.38
N PRO A 14 -28.55 4.72 -7.62
CA PRO A 14 -27.66 5.14 -6.54
C PRO A 14 -28.31 6.10 -5.53
N GLU A 15 -29.18 7.00 -5.97
CA GLU A 15 -29.92 7.91 -5.09
C GLU A 15 -30.95 7.18 -4.23
N GLN A 16 -31.64 6.19 -4.79
CA GLN A 16 -32.59 5.36 -4.02
C GLN A 16 -31.85 4.49 -3.00
N GLN A 17 -30.66 3.99 -3.36
CA GLN A 17 -29.79 3.26 -2.45
C GLN A 17 -29.27 4.18 -1.33
N LEU A 18 -28.75 5.36 -1.66
CA LEU A 18 -28.31 6.36 -0.68
C LEU A 18 -29.44 6.72 0.28
N GLN A 19 -30.64 6.99 -0.23
CA GLN A 19 -31.80 7.29 0.63
C GLN A 19 -32.12 6.11 1.57
N SER A 20 -32.07 4.87 1.06
CA SER A 20 -32.29 3.69 1.89
C SER A 20 -31.23 3.52 2.98
N MET A 21 -29.97 3.85 2.68
CA MET A 21 -28.86 3.84 3.65
C MET A 21 -29.06 4.91 4.73
N LEU A 22 -29.47 6.13 4.35
CA LEU A 22 -29.76 7.21 5.28
C LEU A 22 -30.95 6.89 6.18
N ASP A 23 -32.03 6.33 5.63
CA ASP A 23 -33.21 5.91 6.39
C ASP A 23 -32.87 4.79 7.40
N ALA A 24 -32.03 3.83 6.99
CA ALA A 24 -31.55 2.77 7.86
C ALA A 24 -30.65 3.31 8.99
N PHE A 25 -29.76 4.24 8.65
CA PHE A 25 -28.88 4.90 9.61
C PHE A 25 -29.67 5.71 10.64
N ASP A 26 -30.68 6.46 10.19
CA ASP A 26 -31.56 7.22 11.08
C ASP A 26 -32.35 6.29 11.99
N LYS A 27 -33.02 5.28 11.42
CA LYS A 27 -33.82 4.31 12.16
C LYS A 27 -33.02 3.60 13.26
N ALA A 28 -31.75 3.32 13.02
CA ALA A 28 -30.90 2.62 13.97
C ALA A 28 -30.38 3.52 15.10
N ASN A 29 -30.28 4.84 14.89
CA ASN A 29 -29.50 5.71 15.76
C ASN A 29 -30.23 6.99 16.22
N ALA A 30 -31.45 7.25 15.74
CA ALA A 30 -32.22 8.40 16.15
C ALA A 30 -32.55 8.37 17.64
N SER A 31 -32.37 9.51 18.31
CA SER A 31 -32.65 9.66 19.74
C SER A 31 -33.02 11.09 20.08
N GLY A 32 -34.23 11.31 20.57
CA GLY A 32 -34.73 12.66 20.89
C GLY A 32 -34.74 13.55 19.65
N SER A 33 -33.93 14.62 19.66
CA SER A 33 -33.76 15.54 18.53
C SER A 33 -32.64 15.15 17.56
N VAL A 34 -31.90 14.07 17.85
CA VAL A 34 -30.78 13.60 17.02
C VAL A 34 -31.34 12.66 15.96
N HIS A 35 -31.21 13.05 14.70
CA HIS A 35 -31.64 12.29 13.52
C HIS A 35 -30.47 12.20 12.54
N PRO A 36 -29.51 11.28 12.78
CA PRO A 36 -28.23 11.31 12.10
C PRO A 36 -28.32 11.00 10.59
N GLY A 37 -29.36 10.29 10.13
CA GLY A 37 -29.60 10.10 8.70
C GLY A 37 -30.12 11.37 8.04
N GLU A 38 -31.01 12.11 8.70
CA GLU A 38 -31.45 13.43 8.23
C GLU A 38 -30.32 14.47 8.27
N ASP A 39 -29.51 14.44 9.33
CA ASP A 39 -28.37 15.34 9.52
C ASP A 39 -27.32 15.12 8.42
N LEU A 40 -26.97 13.85 8.14
CA LEU A 40 -26.05 13.52 7.05
C LEU A 40 -26.63 13.89 5.68
N LYS A 41 -27.94 13.67 5.47
CA LYS A 41 -28.62 14.10 4.25
C LYS A 41 -28.47 15.61 4.02
N ALA A 42 -28.64 16.42 5.06
CA ALA A 42 -28.49 17.87 4.97
C ALA A 42 -27.05 18.28 4.59
N VAL A 43 -26.03 17.60 5.14
CA VAL A 43 -24.63 17.82 4.76
C VAL A 43 -24.42 17.53 3.27
N LEU A 44 -24.87 16.38 2.78
CA LEU A 44 -24.72 15.97 1.39
C LEU A 44 -25.48 16.89 0.43
N ASP A 45 -26.71 17.27 0.76
CA ASP A 45 -27.51 18.17 -0.07
C ASP A 45 -26.91 19.59 -0.13
N SER A 46 -26.25 20.05 0.95
CA SER A 46 -25.53 21.32 0.95
C SER A 46 -24.19 21.27 0.18
N THR A 47 -23.67 20.07 -0.11
CA THR A 47 -22.33 19.84 -0.68
C THR A 47 -22.38 18.96 -1.94
N PRO A 48 -22.89 19.47 -3.09
CA PRO A 48 -23.20 18.64 -4.26
C PRO A 48 -22.03 17.82 -4.81
N GLY A 49 -20.80 18.35 -4.78
CA GLY A 49 -19.61 17.62 -5.21
C GLY A 49 -19.32 16.40 -4.34
N LEU A 50 -19.46 16.54 -3.02
CA LEU A 50 -19.33 15.41 -2.09
C LEU A 50 -20.44 14.39 -2.31
N LYS A 51 -21.69 14.84 -2.48
CA LYS A 51 -22.82 13.95 -2.78
C LYS A 51 -22.60 13.15 -4.07
N ALA A 52 -22.06 13.78 -5.11
CA ALA A 52 -21.73 13.09 -6.35
C ALA A 52 -20.68 11.98 -6.12
N ASN A 53 -19.65 12.24 -5.33
CA ASN A 53 -18.63 11.22 -5.00
C ASN A 53 -19.24 10.05 -4.20
N VAL A 54 -20.17 10.33 -3.27
CA VAL A 54 -20.90 9.28 -2.54
C VAL A 54 -21.74 8.41 -3.49
N LEU A 55 -22.48 9.05 -4.40
CA LEU A 55 -23.30 8.34 -5.38
C LEU A 55 -22.46 7.49 -6.34
N ASP A 56 -21.30 7.99 -6.77
CA ASP A 56 -20.34 7.24 -7.59
C ASP A 56 -19.79 6.01 -6.85
N ALA A 57 -19.45 6.13 -5.56
CA ALA A 57 -19.02 5.01 -4.75
C ALA A 57 -20.14 3.94 -4.58
N ILE A 58 -21.40 4.38 -4.45
CA ILE A 58 -22.57 3.48 -4.42
C ILE A 58 -22.77 2.79 -5.77
N GLU A 59 -22.72 3.55 -6.87
CA GLU A 59 -22.85 3.02 -8.23
C GLU A 59 -21.80 1.95 -8.53
N LYS A 60 -20.56 2.19 -8.10
CA LYS A 60 -19.43 1.25 -8.21
C LYS A 60 -19.46 0.12 -7.19
N LYS A 61 -20.48 0.05 -6.32
CA LYS A 61 -20.64 -0.95 -5.25
C LYS A 61 -19.45 -1.00 -4.29
N GLN A 62 -18.84 0.16 -4.08
CA GLN A 62 -17.75 0.40 -3.14
C GLN A 62 -18.27 0.90 -1.79
N LEU A 63 -19.51 1.39 -1.74
CA LEU A 63 -20.20 1.85 -0.54
C LEU A 63 -21.62 1.30 -0.52
N ASP A 64 -21.93 0.48 0.47
CA ASP A 64 -23.23 -0.19 0.58
C ASP A 64 -23.95 0.12 1.92
N ARG A 65 -23.22 0.68 2.92
CA ARG A 65 -23.78 0.99 4.25
C ARG A 65 -23.23 2.28 4.85
N ILE A 66 -24.07 2.91 5.70
CA ILE A 66 -23.69 3.97 6.63
C ILE A 66 -24.11 3.55 8.02
N GLU A 67 -23.18 3.60 8.98
CA GLU A 67 -23.41 3.14 10.36
C GLU A 67 -22.86 4.15 11.37
N ALA A 68 -23.25 4.00 12.64
CA ALA A 68 -22.75 4.87 13.70
C ALA A 68 -21.32 4.49 14.08
N LEU A 69 -20.45 5.50 14.14
CA LEU A 69 -19.13 5.34 14.73
C LEU A 69 -19.23 5.37 16.25
N ASN A 70 -18.88 4.26 16.89
CA ASN A 70 -18.94 4.08 18.35
C ASN A 70 -17.56 4.22 19.03
N VAL A 71 -16.74 5.16 18.54
CA VAL A 71 -15.41 5.44 19.08
C VAL A 71 -15.33 6.91 19.45
N ASN A 72 -14.85 7.20 20.67
CA ASN A 72 -14.68 8.58 21.13
C ASN A 72 -13.55 9.27 20.35
N GLY A 73 -13.84 10.46 19.82
CA GLY A 73 -12.83 11.37 19.24
C GLY A 73 -12.56 11.20 17.75
N ALA A 74 -13.05 10.14 17.11
CA ALA A 74 -13.01 10.00 15.64
C ALA A 74 -14.33 10.46 15.03
N LEU A 75 -14.26 11.16 13.90
CA LEU A 75 -15.45 11.69 13.23
C LEU A 75 -16.03 10.71 12.22
N GLY A 76 -15.18 10.00 11.48
CA GLY A 76 -15.58 8.98 10.52
C GLY A 76 -14.46 7.96 10.25
N VAL A 77 -14.84 6.86 9.63
CA VAL A 77 -13.94 5.83 9.09
C VAL A 77 -14.63 5.05 7.99
N TYR A 78 -13.90 4.67 6.95
CA TYR A 78 -14.36 3.70 5.96
C TYR A 78 -13.83 2.29 6.24
N MET A 79 -14.74 1.32 6.21
CA MET A 79 -14.46 -0.10 6.41
C MET A 79 -14.57 -0.83 5.06
N GLY A 80 -13.43 -1.17 4.47
CA GLY A 80 -13.36 -1.74 3.11
C GLY A 80 -13.98 -3.13 2.98
N ASP A 81 -13.85 -3.98 3.99
CA ASP A 81 -14.42 -5.33 4.03
C ASP A 81 -15.95 -5.31 3.90
N SER A 82 -16.57 -4.41 4.65
CA SER A 82 -18.00 -4.27 4.86
C SER A 82 -18.62 -3.18 3.97
N ARG A 83 -17.80 -2.39 3.28
CA ARG A 83 -18.20 -1.26 2.42
C ARG A 83 -19.06 -0.25 3.17
N THR A 84 -18.61 0.06 4.37
CA THR A 84 -19.37 0.87 5.32
C THR A 84 -18.60 2.15 5.62
N ILE A 85 -19.25 3.31 5.49
CA ILE A 85 -18.79 4.52 6.18
C ILE A 85 -19.42 4.52 7.56
N GLN A 86 -18.59 4.53 8.60
CA GLN A 86 -19.03 4.82 9.95
C GLN A 86 -18.81 6.29 10.23
N ILE A 87 -19.79 6.96 10.84
CA ILE A 87 -19.72 8.39 11.14
C ILE A 87 -20.36 8.68 12.50
N SER A 88 -19.81 9.65 13.23
CA SER A 88 -20.26 10.04 14.57
C SER A 88 -21.63 10.73 14.54
N PRO A 89 -22.70 10.13 15.11
CA PRO A 89 -24.03 10.73 15.13
C PRO A 89 -24.06 12.06 15.90
N SER A 90 -23.30 12.16 16.99
CA SER A 90 -23.27 13.36 17.83
C SER A 90 -22.60 14.54 17.13
N GLN A 91 -21.49 14.31 16.41
CA GLN A 91 -20.81 15.36 15.65
C GLN A 91 -21.61 15.78 14.42
N LEU A 92 -22.29 14.85 13.75
CA LEU A 92 -23.26 15.18 12.70
C LEU A 92 -24.38 16.10 13.20
N HIS A 93 -24.90 15.84 14.40
CA HIS A 93 -25.92 16.69 14.98
C HIS A 93 -25.40 18.10 15.29
N ILE A 94 -24.19 18.20 15.85
CA ILE A 94 -23.54 19.49 16.15
C ILE A 94 -23.32 20.30 14.86
N ALA A 95 -22.97 19.65 13.75
CA ALA A 95 -22.77 20.29 12.44
C ALA A 95 -24.00 21.05 11.91
N ARG A 96 -25.21 20.81 12.44
CA ARG A 96 -26.41 21.58 12.06
C ARG A 96 -26.31 23.05 12.45
N THR A 97 -25.62 23.35 13.56
CA THR A 97 -25.56 24.69 14.15
C THR A 97 -24.15 25.23 14.26
N ASP A 98 -23.15 24.37 14.12
CA ASP A 98 -21.73 24.73 14.18
C ASP A 98 -21.11 24.64 12.78
N PRO A 99 -20.78 25.80 12.15
CA PRO A 99 -20.14 25.82 10.85
C PRO A 99 -18.74 25.17 10.81
N GLU A 100 -17.98 25.21 11.91
CA GLU A 100 -16.67 24.57 11.97
C GLU A 100 -16.83 23.05 11.90
N MET A 101 -17.70 22.50 12.75
CA MET A 101 -18.02 21.07 12.73
C MET A 101 -18.61 20.63 11.39
N LEU A 102 -19.46 21.45 10.75
CA LEU A 102 -19.98 21.15 9.40
C LEU A 102 -18.85 20.97 8.37
N ASN A 103 -17.82 21.81 8.43
CA ASN A 103 -16.70 21.70 7.52
C ASN A 103 -15.76 20.55 7.88
N SER A 104 -15.59 20.22 9.17
CA SER A 104 -14.92 18.98 9.58
C SER A 104 -15.64 17.73 9.07
N VAL A 105 -16.98 17.69 9.17
CA VAL A 105 -17.77 16.59 8.60
C VAL A 105 -17.58 16.49 7.08
N ARG A 106 -17.61 17.61 6.35
CA ARG A 106 -17.37 17.62 4.90
C ARG A 106 -15.97 17.12 4.55
N PHE A 107 -14.96 17.56 5.31
CA PHE A 107 -13.58 17.12 5.16
C PHE A 107 -13.47 15.61 5.32
N THR A 108 -13.91 15.09 6.46
CA THR A 108 -13.84 13.66 6.78
C THR A 108 -14.65 12.82 5.81
N LEU A 109 -15.87 13.22 5.43
CA LEU A 109 -16.62 12.47 4.41
C LEU A 109 -15.90 12.46 3.05
N GLY A 110 -15.23 13.56 2.68
CA GLY A 110 -14.38 13.58 1.49
C GLY A 110 -13.23 12.56 1.58
N HIS A 111 -12.60 12.48 2.74
CA HIS A 111 -11.54 11.51 3.06
C HIS A 111 -12.08 10.06 3.00
N GLU A 112 -13.16 9.74 3.72
CA GLU A 112 -13.70 8.38 3.78
C GLU A 112 -14.25 7.89 2.43
N VAL A 113 -14.86 8.77 1.65
CA VAL A 113 -15.34 8.42 0.29
C VAL A 113 -14.17 8.16 -0.65
N LYS A 114 -13.01 8.82 -0.46
CA LYS A 114 -11.80 8.49 -1.21
C LYS A 114 -11.30 7.08 -0.87
N HIS A 115 -11.35 6.68 0.40
CA HIS A 115 -11.07 5.28 0.76
C HIS A 115 -12.04 4.29 0.12
N ALA A 116 -13.33 4.63 0.00
CA ALA A 116 -14.28 3.82 -0.75
C ALA A 116 -13.88 3.68 -2.23
N ALA A 117 -13.49 4.78 -2.87
CA ALA A 117 -12.99 4.75 -4.25
C ALA A 117 -11.74 3.86 -4.42
N ASP A 118 -10.86 3.86 -3.41
CA ASP A 118 -9.62 3.07 -3.38
C ASP A 118 -9.78 1.66 -2.78
N ARG A 119 -11.02 1.22 -2.51
CA ARG A 119 -11.30 -0.05 -1.83
C ARG A 119 -10.54 -1.24 -2.41
N ALA A 120 -10.43 -1.32 -3.74
CA ALA A 120 -9.70 -2.42 -4.38
C ALA A 120 -8.24 -2.48 -3.92
N GLN A 121 -7.56 -1.34 -3.85
CA GLN A 121 -6.17 -1.25 -3.39
C GLN A 121 -6.04 -1.57 -1.91
N ILE A 122 -6.98 -1.13 -1.06
CA ILE A 122 -7.04 -1.49 0.36
C ILE A 122 -7.10 -3.02 0.49
N MET A 123 -8.07 -3.67 -0.18
CA MET A 123 -8.24 -5.13 -0.12
C MET A 123 -7.03 -5.89 -0.66
N THR A 124 -6.38 -5.40 -1.72
CA THR A 124 -5.14 -5.99 -2.23
C THR A 124 -3.99 -5.85 -1.23
N SER A 125 -3.87 -4.71 -0.55
CA SER A 125 -2.86 -4.47 0.48
C SER A 125 -3.05 -5.41 1.66
N ASP A 126 -4.27 -5.52 2.17
CA ASP A 126 -4.61 -6.38 3.31
C ASP A 126 -4.36 -7.86 2.98
N ALA A 127 -4.81 -8.33 1.82
CA ALA A 127 -4.58 -9.70 1.38
C ALA A 127 -3.08 -10.00 1.17
N SER A 128 -2.30 -9.02 0.68
CA SER A 128 -0.85 -9.17 0.50
C SER A 128 -0.13 -9.23 1.84
N LEU A 129 -0.56 -8.40 2.81
CA LEU A 129 -0.07 -8.42 4.17
C LEU A 129 -0.34 -9.78 4.84
N GLU A 130 -1.59 -10.24 4.84
CA GLU A 130 -1.99 -11.53 5.42
C GLU A 130 -1.17 -12.67 4.80
N LYS A 131 -1.11 -12.72 3.47
CA LYS A 131 -0.34 -13.73 2.74
C LYS A 131 1.14 -13.69 3.11
N GLY A 132 1.74 -12.51 3.17
CA GLY A 132 3.16 -12.33 3.50
C GLY A 132 3.49 -12.74 4.94
N VAL A 133 2.66 -12.33 5.89
CA VAL A 133 2.81 -12.68 7.31
C VAL A 133 2.68 -14.19 7.52
N ASN A 134 1.64 -14.81 6.95
CA ASN A 134 1.40 -16.25 7.07
C ASN A 134 2.47 -17.08 6.36
N ALA A 135 2.98 -16.63 5.21
CA ALA A 135 4.06 -17.32 4.51
C ALA A 135 5.36 -17.32 5.30
N LEU A 136 5.70 -16.21 5.97
CA LEU A 136 6.87 -16.14 6.86
C LEU A 136 6.66 -17.02 8.09
N ALA A 137 5.57 -16.81 8.82
CA ALA A 137 5.26 -17.55 10.06
C ALA A 137 5.20 -19.06 9.81
N GLY A 138 4.59 -19.51 8.71
CA GLY A 138 4.49 -20.93 8.36
C GLY A 138 5.78 -21.56 7.82
N SER A 139 6.85 -20.79 7.65
CA SER A 139 8.11 -21.31 7.11
C SER A 139 8.92 -22.05 8.19
N GLY A 140 9.79 -22.99 7.78
CA GLY A 140 10.59 -23.81 8.69
C GLY A 140 11.82 -23.11 9.30
N GLY A 141 11.91 -21.78 9.18
CA GLY A 141 13.03 -20.98 9.67
C GLY A 141 13.04 -20.84 11.20
N LYS A 142 14.22 -20.60 11.78
CA LYS A 142 14.34 -20.21 13.21
C LYS A 142 14.28 -18.70 13.42
N VAL A 143 14.31 -17.93 12.33
CA VAL A 143 14.32 -16.47 12.31
C VAL A 143 13.44 -16.05 11.14
N HIS A 144 12.49 -15.16 11.38
CA HIS A 144 11.60 -14.60 10.37
C HIS A 144 11.72 -13.07 10.39
N ASP A 145 12.14 -12.49 9.27
CA ASP A 145 12.26 -11.04 9.11
C ASP A 145 11.01 -10.47 8.44
N TYR A 146 10.25 -9.69 9.19
CA TYR A 146 8.97 -9.11 8.76
C TYR A 146 9.11 -7.75 8.08
N THR A 147 10.34 -7.25 7.90
CA THR A 147 10.54 -5.85 7.49
C THR A 147 9.98 -5.53 6.12
N SER A 148 10.18 -6.41 5.13
CA SER A 148 9.70 -6.14 3.76
C SER A 148 8.17 -6.09 3.71
N VAL A 149 7.50 -6.99 4.43
CA VAL A 149 6.04 -7.06 4.52
C VAL A 149 5.47 -5.83 5.21
N ILE A 150 6.03 -5.45 6.37
CA ILE A 150 5.61 -4.25 7.11
C ILE A 150 5.89 -2.98 6.29
N LYS A 151 7.04 -2.90 5.62
CA LYS A 151 7.41 -1.76 4.78
C LYS A 151 6.41 -1.56 3.64
N GLN A 152 6.06 -2.64 2.93
CA GLN A 152 5.11 -2.57 1.83
C GLN A 152 3.73 -2.09 2.27
N PHE A 153 3.22 -2.60 3.40
CA PHE A 153 1.95 -2.14 3.95
C PHE A 153 2.00 -0.65 4.30
N ASN A 154 3.07 -0.20 4.99
CA ASN A 154 3.25 1.21 5.34
C ASN A 154 3.33 2.13 4.12
N GLU A 155 3.99 1.70 3.04
CA GLU A 155 4.09 2.49 1.81
C GLU A 155 2.72 2.63 1.13
N THR A 156 1.90 1.57 1.13
CA THR A 156 0.54 1.61 0.59
C THR A 156 -0.39 2.45 1.48
N SER A 157 -0.36 2.25 2.80
CA SER A 157 -1.15 3.03 3.77
C SER A 157 -0.83 4.53 3.63
N ARG A 158 0.45 4.90 3.57
CA ARG A 158 0.87 6.28 3.30
C ARG A 158 0.23 6.85 2.04
N SER A 159 0.24 6.07 0.95
CA SER A 159 -0.38 6.51 -0.31
C SER A 159 -1.87 6.75 -0.11
N LEU A 160 -2.60 5.77 0.42
CA LEU A 160 -4.05 5.86 0.61
C LEU A 160 -4.46 7.05 1.48
N GLU A 161 -3.83 7.20 2.64
CA GLU A 161 -4.10 8.28 3.60
C GLU A 161 -3.80 9.67 3.02
N THR A 162 -2.66 9.84 2.32
CA THR A 162 -2.30 11.15 1.78
C THR A 162 -3.22 11.60 0.64
N HIS A 163 -3.68 10.67 -0.20
CA HIS A 163 -4.67 10.96 -1.23
C HIS A 163 -6.06 11.25 -0.63
N ALA A 164 -6.49 10.48 0.38
CA ALA A 164 -7.75 10.71 1.08
C ALA A 164 -7.79 12.07 1.79
N GLU A 165 -6.71 12.41 2.47
CA GLU A 165 -6.57 13.67 3.20
C GLU A 165 -6.57 14.89 2.27
N LEU A 166 -5.83 14.83 1.17
CA LEU A 166 -5.85 15.87 0.14
C LEU A 166 -7.25 16.02 -0.47
N THR A 167 -7.96 14.91 -0.68
CA THR A 167 -9.35 14.92 -1.16
C THR A 167 -10.27 15.63 -0.17
N GLY A 168 -10.15 15.34 1.13
CA GLY A 168 -10.89 16.02 2.20
C GLY A 168 -10.68 17.53 2.18
N TYR A 169 -9.42 17.98 2.08
CA TYR A 169 -9.07 19.40 1.93
C TYR A 169 -9.78 20.03 0.72
N ASN A 170 -9.71 19.37 -0.44
CA ASN A 170 -10.28 19.90 -1.68
C ASN A 170 -11.82 19.92 -1.67
N VAL A 171 -12.49 19.03 -0.94
CA VAL A 171 -13.95 19.08 -0.74
C VAL A 171 -14.36 20.37 -0.04
N VAL A 172 -13.67 20.73 1.06
CA VAL A 172 -13.94 21.97 1.79
C VAL A 172 -13.63 23.19 0.92
N VAL A 173 -12.48 23.21 0.24
CA VAL A 173 -12.10 24.32 -0.66
C VAL A 173 -13.13 24.51 -1.78
N ALA A 174 -13.60 23.43 -2.39
CA ALA A 174 -14.62 23.51 -3.45
C ALA A 174 -15.93 24.12 -2.92
N GLN A 175 -16.32 23.78 -1.71
CA GLN A 175 -17.51 24.34 -1.07
C GLN A 175 -17.32 25.83 -0.71
N VAL A 176 -16.16 26.21 -0.17
CA VAL A 176 -15.80 27.61 0.12
C VAL A 176 -15.84 28.46 -1.15
N LEU A 177 -15.26 27.98 -2.25
CA LEU A 177 -15.26 28.69 -3.54
C LEU A 177 -16.65 28.79 -4.17
N LYS A 178 -17.52 27.79 -3.93
CA LYS A 178 -18.92 27.84 -4.38
C LYS A 178 -19.68 28.94 -3.65
N ASP A 179 -19.49 29.06 -2.34
CA ASP A 179 -20.17 30.06 -1.51
C ASP A 179 -19.59 31.47 -1.70
N ASN A 180 -18.27 31.56 -1.90
CA ASN A 180 -17.55 32.79 -2.20
C ASN A 180 -16.48 32.56 -3.28
N PRO A 181 -16.77 32.90 -4.56
CA PRO A 181 -15.80 32.77 -5.65
C PRO A 181 -14.53 33.61 -5.50
N LYS A 182 -14.52 34.59 -4.58
CA LYS A 182 -13.37 35.45 -4.26
C LYS A 182 -12.71 35.06 -2.92
N ALA A 183 -13.01 33.88 -2.40
CA ALA A 183 -12.42 33.39 -1.16
C ALA A 183 -10.88 33.40 -1.23
N THR A 184 -10.29 33.58 -0.07
CA THR A 184 -8.85 33.62 0.16
C THR A 184 -8.42 32.44 1.01
N LEU A 185 -7.11 32.22 1.15
CA LEU A 185 -6.56 31.23 2.09
C LEU A 185 -7.01 31.44 3.53
N ARG A 186 -7.27 32.70 3.93
CA ARG A 186 -7.83 33.02 5.24
C ARG A 186 -9.23 32.45 5.39
N ASP A 187 -10.05 32.55 4.36
CA ASP A 187 -11.43 32.07 4.39
C ASP A 187 -11.44 30.54 4.50
N VAL A 188 -10.56 29.85 3.76
CA VAL A 188 -10.36 28.39 3.87
C VAL A 188 -9.87 28.01 5.26
N TYR A 189 -8.82 28.66 5.79
CA TYR A 189 -8.31 28.33 7.12
C TYR A 189 -9.39 28.48 8.21
N ASN A 190 -10.20 29.53 8.13
CA ASN A 190 -11.21 29.81 9.13
C ASN A 190 -12.46 28.91 9.03
N THR A 191 -12.61 28.06 8.01
CA THR A 191 -13.74 27.13 7.96
C THR A 191 -13.60 25.99 8.95
N SER A 192 -12.37 25.51 9.18
CA SER A 192 -12.02 24.56 10.22
C SER A 192 -10.52 24.70 10.52
N PRO A 193 -10.13 25.57 11.46
CA PRO A 193 -8.72 25.82 11.75
C PRO A 193 -7.94 24.54 12.09
N SER A 194 -8.55 23.61 12.82
CA SER A 194 -7.91 22.36 13.22
C SER A 194 -7.59 21.44 12.03
N ASP A 195 -8.50 21.35 11.05
CA ASP A 195 -8.31 20.51 9.86
C ASP A 195 -7.40 21.20 8.82
N MET A 196 -7.37 22.54 8.80
CA MET A 196 -6.62 23.32 7.82
C MET A 196 -5.19 23.66 8.27
N ASP A 197 -4.91 23.67 9.57
CA ASP A 197 -3.59 23.99 10.13
C ASP A 197 -2.44 23.14 9.56
N PRO A 198 -2.61 21.83 9.27
CA PRO A 198 -1.56 21.04 8.62
C PRO A 198 -1.16 21.52 7.23
N TYR A 199 -2.00 22.31 6.54
CA TYR A 199 -1.76 22.70 5.14
C TYR A 199 -1.56 24.20 4.95
N ILE A 200 -2.12 25.01 5.84
CA ILE A 200 -2.09 26.47 5.78
C ILE A 200 -1.44 27.00 7.04
N GLN A 201 -0.31 27.67 6.86
CA GLN A 201 0.38 28.37 7.92
C GLN A 201 -0.29 29.71 8.21
N LYS A 202 -0.75 29.89 9.45
CA LYS A 202 -1.12 31.20 10.00
C LYS A 202 0.10 31.86 10.64
N GLY A 203 0.42 33.07 10.20
CA GLY A 203 1.55 33.87 10.69
C GLY A 203 1.17 35.34 10.91
N GLY A 204 2.18 36.21 10.99
CA GLY A 204 1.99 37.64 11.21
C GLY A 204 1.68 38.00 12.67
N THR A 205 1.17 39.21 12.88
CA THR A 205 0.75 39.66 14.22
C THR A 205 -0.73 39.37 14.44
N PRO A 206 -1.23 39.29 15.69
CA PRO A 206 -2.67 39.11 15.94
C PRO A 206 -3.53 40.19 15.27
N ALA A 207 -3.03 41.42 15.12
CA ALA A 207 -3.72 42.52 14.45
C ALA A 207 -3.72 42.36 12.92
N ASN A 208 -2.70 41.73 12.34
CA ASN A 208 -2.52 41.54 10.90
C ASN A 208 -2.06 40.10 10.60
N PRO A 209 -2.96 39.10 10.71
CA PRO A 209 -2.60 37.72 10.44
C PRO A 209 -2.39 37.49 8.94
N THR A 210 -1.37 36.70 8.60
CA THR A 210 -1.08 36.24 7.23
C THR A 210 -1.35 34.76 7.09
N TYR A 211 -1.76 34.31 5.90
CA TYR A 211 -2.09 32.92 5.60
C TYR A 211 -1.36 32.49 4.33
N THR A 212 -0.51 31.48 4.44
CA THR A 212 0.29 30.96 3.33
C THR A 212 0.24 29.43 3.33
N PRO A 213 0.37 28.77 2.17
CA PRO A 213 0.57 27.31 2.16
C PRO A 213 1.80 26.95 2.98
N ARG A 214 1.77 25.79 3.66
CA ARG A 214 2.98 25.27 4.33
C ARG A 214 4.07 24.94 3.31
N PRO A 215 5.36 24.95 3.71
CA PRO A 215 6.47 24.58 2.84
C PRO A 215 6.24 23.24 2.11
N GLY A 216 6.49 23.22 0.81
CA GLY A 216 6.28 22.02 -0.03
C GLY A 216 4.86 21.88 -0.60
N ILE A 217 3.89 22.68 -0.13
CA ILE A 217 2.54 22.71 -0.69
C ILE A 217 2.44 23.78 -1.78
N THR A 218 1.98 23.39 -2.96
CA THR A 218 1.63 24.27 -4.06
C THR A 218 0.14 24.19 -4.34
N LEU A 219 -0.50 25.35 -4.47
CA LEU A 219 -1.93 25.46 -4.75
C LEU A 219 -2.17 25.99 -6.17
N ASP A 220 -3.17 25.42 -6.84
CA ASP A 220 -3.79 26.01 -8.04
C ASP A 220 -5.05 26.77 -7.60
N GLY A 221 -4.92 28.10 -7.55
CA GLY A 221 -5.84 28.94 -6.79
C GLY A 221 -5.81 28.59 -5.30
N LEU A 222 -6.88 27.97 -4.80
CA LEU A 222 -6.97 27.47 -3.41
C LEU A 222 -6.88 25.94 -3.30
N LYS A 223 -6.97 25.23 -4.43
CA LYS A 223 -7.01 23.76 -4.44
C LYS A 223 -5.60 23.19 -4.44
N MET A 224 -5.44 22.05 -3.78
CA MET A 224 -4.19 21.29 -3.79
C MET A 224 -4.27 20.24 -4.90
N ALA A 225 -3.40 20.35 -5.93
CA ALA A 225 -3.34 19.32 -6.97
C ALA A 225 -2.65 18.05 -6.45
N GLU A 226 -3.01 16.87 -6.98
CA GLU A 226 -2.36 15.59 -6.66
C GLU A 226 -1.01 15.43 -7.37
N THR A 227 -0.05 16.28 -6.99
CA THR A 227 1.34 16.18 -7.43
C THR A 227 2.17 15.39 -6.43
N LYS A 228 3.29 14.82 -6.89
CA LYS A 228 4.23 14.10 -6.02
C LYS A 228 4.71 14.98 -4.86
N GLU A 229 4.94 16.25 -5.12
CA GLU A 229 5.40 17.25 -4.15
C GLU A 229 4.32 17.52 -3.09
N ASN A 230 3.07 17.73 -3.50
CA ASN A 230 1.96 17.94 -2.56
C ASN A 230 1.70 16.70 -1.71
N LEU A 231 1.69 15.50 -2.31
CA LEU A 231 1.52 14.25 -1.56
C LEU A 231 2.66 14.02 -0.56
N ALA A 232 3.90 14.39 -0.92
CA ALA A 232 5.04 14.35 0.02
C ALA A 232 4.86 15.34 1.18
N ALA A 233 4.34 16.54 0.92
CA ALA A 233 4.05 17.51 1.97
C ALA A 233 2.90 17.04 2.90
N VAL A 234 1.82 16.49 2.33
CA VAL A 234 0.71 15.89 3.11
C VAL A 234 1.23 14.71 3.94
N ASN A 235 2.11 13.87 3.38
CA ASN A 235 2.76 12.81 4.15
C ASN A 235 3.45 13.37 5.41
N THR A 236 4.22 14.44 5.28
CA THR A 236 4.94 15.04 6.42
C THR A 236 3.98 15.69 7.43
N TYR A 237 3.04 16.51 6.98
CA TYR A 237 2.19 17.30 7.89
C TYR A 237 0.99 16.55 8.47
N PHE A 238 0.60 15.43 7.87
CA PHE A 238 -0.52 14.60 8.31
C PHE A 238 -0.08 13.20 8.70
N TYR A 239 0.35 12.38 7.75
CA TYR A 239 0.58 10.94 7.97
C TYR A 239 1.70 10.69 9.01
N GLU A 240 2.85 11.31 8.84
CA GLU A 240 3.98 11.21 9.78
C GLU A 240 3.71 11.95 11.09
N ALA A 241 3.16 13.16 11.01
CA ALA A 241 2.86 13.98 12.18
C ALA A 241 1.84 13.33 13.14
N ARG A 242 0.88 12.56 12.59
CA ARG A 242 -0.10 11.80 13.38
C ARG A 242 0.40 10.43 13.83
N GLY A 243 1.61 10.05 13.45
CA GLY A 243 2.25 8.83 13.94
C GLY A 243 1.76 7.54 13.27
N TYR A 244 1.15 7.62 12.08
CA TYR A 244 0.67 6.44 11.35
C TYR A 244 1.76 5.40 11.09
N PRO A 245 3.00 5.76 10.64
CA PRO A 245 4.05 4.77 10.45
C PRO A 245 4.32 3.93 11.69
N GLN A 246 4.38 4.57 12.86
CA GLN A 246 4.71 3.98 14.15
C GLN A 246 3.56 3.09 14.66
N GLN A 247 2.31 3.56 14.49
CA GLN A 247 1.11 2.79 14.84
C GLN A 247 1.00 1.51 14.00
N ASN A 248 1.17 1.63 12.69
CA ASN A 248 1.15 0.48 11.79
C ASN A 248 2.26 -0.52 12.12
N VAL A 249 3.51 -0.07 12.33
CA VAL A 249 4.61 -0.98 12.72
C VAL A 249 4.28 -1.71 14.03
N SER A 250 3.72 -1.00 15.01
CA SER A 250 3.32 -1.59 16.28
C SER A 250 2.25 -2.68 16.11
N GLN A 251 1.17 -2.36 15.39
CA GLN A 251 0.08 -3.29 15.11
C GLN A 251 0.53 -4.51 14.30
N LEU A 252 1.38 -4.30 13.29
CA LEU A 252 1.86 -5.38 12.43
C LEU A 252 2.88 -6.28 13.11
N LEU A 253 3.66 -5.77 14.08
CA LEU A 253 4.48 -6.62 14.94
C LEU A 253 3.63 -7.48 15.87
N ASP A 254 2.53 -6.94 16.43
CA ASP A 254 1.58 -7.75 17.20
C ASP A 254 0.92 -8.82 16.33
N TYR A 255 0.55 -8.48 15.09
CA TYR A 255 -0.01 -9.44 14.14
C TYR A 255 1.00 -10.54 13.76
N ALA A 256 2.26 -10.19 13.51
CA ALA A 256 3.33 -11.15 13.29
C ALA A 256 3.50 -12.08 14.50
N GLY A 257 3.51 -11.53 15.72
CA GLY A 257 3.57 -12.32 16.96
C GLY A 257 2.42 -13.31 17.11
N GLN A 258 1.20 -12.90 16.76
CA GLN A 258 0.02 -13.78 16.75
C GLN A 258 0.14 -14.89 15.70
N ALA A 259 0.61 -14.56 14.50
CA ALA A 259 0.83 -15.54 13.44
C ALA A 259 1.90 -16.58 13.85
N GLU A 260 3.03 -16.14 14.41
CA GLU A 260 4.07 -17.05 14.90
C GLU A 260 3.56 -17.99 15.99
N ALA A 261 2.77 -17.47 16.94
CA ALA A 261 2.15 -18.28 17.98
C ALA A 261 1.14 -19.30 17.42
N HIS A 262 0.45 -18.95 16.32
CA HIS A 262 -0.47 -19.85 15.63
C HIS A 262 0.25 -21.00 14.91
N TYR A 263 1.31 -20.70 14.16
CA TYR A 263 2.05 -21.72 13.38
C TYR A 263 3.02 -22.55 14.23
N HIS A 264 3.51 -22.01 15.36
CA HIS A 264 4.47 -22.67 16.24
C HIS A 264 3.94 -22.78 17.67
N PRO A 265 2.90 -23.61 17.93
CA PRO A 265 2.35 -23.76 19.27
C PRO A 265 3.34 -24.48 20.20
N GLY A 266 4.03 -23.75 21.07
CA GLY A 266 4.89 -24.32 22.12
C GLY A 266 6.23 -23.62 22.31
N LYS A 267 7.18 -24.30 22.98
CA LYS A 267 8.53 -23.76 23.22
C LYS A 267 9.38 -23.94 21.96
N GLY A 268 9.66 -22.86 21.26
CA GLY A 268 10.52 -22.86 20.07
C GLY A 268 10.07 -21.97 18.92
N ALA A 269 9.17 -20.99 19.17
CA ALA A 269 8.75 -20.04 18.15
C ALA A 269 9.97 -19.35 17.50
N PRO A 270 9.96 -19.17 16.17
CA PRO A 270 10.98 -18.43 15.45
C PRO A 270 11.21 -17.04 16.05
N GLN A 271 12.44 -16.55 15.98
CA GLN A 271 12.76 -15.20 16.37
C GLN A 271 12.19 -14.21 15.33
N ILE A 272 11.32 -13.31 15.78
CA ILE A 272 10.84 -12.20 14.95
C ILE A 272 11.96 -11.17 14.82
N GLU A 273 12.39 -10.89 13.59
CA GLU A 273 13.30 -9.81 13.25
C GLU A 273 12.58 -8.69 12.50
N VAL A 274 12.99 -7.46 12.78
CA VAL A 274 12.53 -6.27 12.06
C VAL A 274 13.66 -5.24 12.03
N ASP A 275 13.71 -4.37 11.03
CA ASP A 275 14.64 -3.23 10.99
C ASP A 275 13.84 -1.96 11.01
N LEU A 276 13.82 -1.37 12.19
CA LEU A 276 13.04 -0.18 12.45
C LEU A 276 13.57 1.02 11.63
N LYS A 277 14.88 1.08 11.39
CA LYS A 277 15.49 2.14 10.57
C LYS A 277 15.02 2.07 9.12
N ALA A 278 14.95 0.89 8.51
CA ALA A 278 14.41 0.71 7.17
C ALA A 278 12.90 1.02 7.09
N LEU A 279 12.18 0.93 8.21
CA LEU A 279 10.78 1.32 8.33
C LEU A 279 10.58 2.82 8.63
N GLY A 280 11.67 3.56 8.85
CA GLY A 280 11.61 4.98 9.20
C GLY A 280 11.12 5.25 10.62
N VAL A 281 11.15 4.25 11.51
CA VAL A 281 10.70 4.38 12.90
C VAL A 281 11.85 4.10 13.87
N SER A 282 11.78 4.68 15.07
CA SER A 282 12.74 4.40 16.13
C SER A 282 12.13 3.47 17.19
N LYS A 283 12.96 2.71 17.89
CA LYS A 283 12.53 1.75 18.92
C LYS A 283 11.61 2.36 19.99
N GLY A 284 11.86 3.61 20.39
CA GLY A 284 11.05 4.30 21.40
C GLY A 284 9.64 4.67 20.94
N GLN A 285 9.33 4.53 19.65
CA GLN A 285 8.03 4.83 19.07
C GLN A 285 7.17 3.59 18.81
N VAL A 286 7.74 2.39 19.00
CA VAL A 286 7.04 1.13 18.73
C VAL A 286 6.46 0.60 20.04
N SER A 287 5.14 0.40 20.08
CA SER A 287 4.40 -0.11 21.23
C SER A 287 3.72 -1.43 20.89
N THR A 288 4.41 -2.54 21.12
CA THR A 288 3.95 -3.90 20.78
C THR A 288 4.15 -4.86 21.95
N SER A 289 3.28 -5.86 22.02
CA SER A 289 3.37 -7.02 22.92
C SER A 289 4.28 -8.13 22.38
N ALA A 290 4.53 -8.15 21.07
CA ALA A 290 5.40 -9.15 20.44
C ALA A 290 6.86 -8.96 20.87
N THR A 291 7.55 -10.08 21.13
CA THR A 291 9.00 -10.06 21.33
C THR A 291 9.70 -10.07 19.98
N TYR A 292 10.51 -9.06 19.69
CA TYR A 292 11.25 -8.92 18.43
C TYR A 292 12.69 -8.47 18.64
N VAL A 293 13.52 -8.72 17.63
CA VAL A 293 14.90 -8.22 17.54
C VAL A 293 14.97 -7.13 16.47
N ASP A 294 15.35 -5.92 16.89
CA ASP A 294 15.68 -4.83 15.97
C ASP A 294 17.04 -5.07 15.32
N THR A 295 17.03 -5.23 14.00
CA THR A 295 18.19 -5.52 13.16
C THR A 295 18.79 -4.29 12.50
N SER A 296 18.32 -3.08 12.84
CA SER A 296 18.82 -1.80 12.28
C SER A 296 20.34 -1.61 12.36
N ALA A 297 21.02 -2.28 13.28
CA ALA A 297 22.48 -2.24 13.47
C ALA A 297 23.24 -3.34 12.72
N LYS A 298 22.56 -4.33 12.14
CA LYS A 298 23.17 -5.40 11.34
C LYS A 298 23.26 -4.93 9.88
N PRO A 299 24.42 -5.02 9.20
CA PRO A 299 24.47 -4.92 7.74
C PRO A 299 23.59 -6.05 7.17
N ARG A 300 22.54 -5.70 6.42
CA ARG A 300 21.60 -6.70 5.94
C ARG A 300 22.07 -7.40 4.69
N LEU A 301 22.07 -8.74 4.77
CA LEU A 301 21.90 -9.65 3.66
C LEU A 301 20.39 -9.67 3.36
N GLY A 302 19.96 -9.05 2.27
CA GLY A 302 18.55 -8.73 1.99
C GLY A 302 17.64 -9.94 1.76
N VAL A 303 16.36 -9.78 2.10
CA VAL A 303 15.24 -10.61 1.62
C VAL A 303 14.31 -9.72 0.78
N PRO A 304 13.71 -10.22 -0.33
CA PRO A 304 13.14 -9.37 -1.38
C PRO A 304 11.89 -8.58 -0.97
N ALA A 305 11.76 -7.37 -1.54
CA ALA A 305 10.48 -6.67 -1.69
C ALA A 305 9.54 -7.47 -2.62
N ALA A 306 8.23 -7.38 -2.41
CA ALA A 306 7.23 -8.09 -3.22
C ALA A 306 7.42 -7.88 -4.73
N ALA A 307 7.11 -8.92 -5.49
CA ALA A 307 7.18 -8.94 -6.94
C ALA A 307 6.22 -7.91 -7.57
N PRO A 308 6.61 -7.22 -8.66
CA PRO A 308 5.70 -6.44 -9.49
C PRO A 308 4.57 -7.30 -10.09
N ASP A 309 3.46 -6.66 -10.46
CA ASP A 309 2.37 -7.31 -11.20
C ASP A 309 2.90 -7.97 -12.48
N GLY A 310 2.55 -9.25 -12.69
CA GLY A 310 3.03 -10.08 -13.80
C GLY A 310 4.26 -10.95 -13.49
N LEU A 311 4.98 -10.70 -12.39
CA LEU A 311 6.09 -11.54 -11.90
C LEU A 311 5.72 -12.33 -10.63
N SER A 312 4.66 -11.91 -9.93
CA SER A 312 4.16 -12.56 -8.73
C SER A 312 3.77 -14.02 -8.99
N GLY A 313 4.39 -14.94 -8.24
CA GLY A 313 4.16 -16.39 -8.38
C GLY A 313 5.01 -17.07 -9.46
N ASN A 314 5.92 -16.36 -10.14
CA ASN A 314 6.91 -16.97 -11.01
C ASN A 314 8.06 -17.54 -10.18
N ARG A 315 8.17 -18.87 -10.15
CA ARG A 315 9.19 -19.57 -9.35
C ARG A 315 10.63 -19.13 -9.62
N LEU A 316 11.00 -18.91 -10.89
CA LEU A 316 12.36 -18.49 -11.23
C LEU A 316 12.66 -17.07 -10.71
N TYR A 317 11.66 -16.18 -10.74
CA TYR A 317 11.76 -14.86 -10.15
C TYR A 317 11.93 -14.93 -8.63
N ASP A 318 11.09 -15.72 -7.96
CA ASP A 318 11.14 -15.87 -6.51
C ASP A 318 12.50 -16.45 -6.06
N ASP A 319 12.97 -17.49 -6.74
CA ASP A 319 14.27 -18.13 -6.47
C ASP A 319 15.44 -17.15 -6.77
N ALA A 320 15.37 -16.40 -7.87
CA ALA A 320 16.39 -15.41 -8.24
C ALA A 320 16.46 -14.25 -7.22
N ALA A 321 15.31 -13.72 -6.81
CA ALA A 321 15.23 -12.66 -5.83
C ALA A 321 15.78 -13.12 -4.48
N GLN A 322 15.38 -14.31 -4.03
CA GLN A 322 15.89 -14.89 -2.78
C GLN A 322 17.40 -15.12 -2.83
N GLY A 323 17.92 -15.68 -3.93
CA GLY A 323 19.35 -15.91 -4.10
C GLY A 323 20.15 -14.63 -4.19
N LEU A 324 19.68 -13.64 -4.96
CA LEU A 324 20.31 -12.33 -5.11
C LEU A 324 20.43 -11.61 -3.76
N GLY A 325 19.39 -11.69 -2.92
CA GLY A 325 19.39 -11.13 -1.56
C GLY A 325 20.52 -11.65 -0.66
N ARG A 326 21.08 -12.83 -0.95
CA ARG A 326 22.20 -13.42 -0.22
C ARG A 326 23.58 -12.99 -0.72
N THR A 327 23.67 -12.13 -1.74
CA THR A 327 24.93 -11.67 -2.35
C THR A 327 25.32 -10.26 -1.90
N GLN A 328 26.61 -9.89 -2.04
CA GLN A 328 27.07 -8.53 -1.72
C GLN A 328 26.55 -7.54 -2.76
N THR A 329 26.57 -7.94 -4.03
CA THR A 329 25.93 -7.19 -5.12
C THR A 329 24.47 -6.90 -4.81
N GLY A 330 23.67 -7.91 -4.43
CA GLY A 330 22.25 -7.73 -4.10
C GLY A 330 22.02 -6.77 -2.93
N ALA A 331 22.89 -6.79 -1.93
CA ALA A 331 22.83 -5.87 -0.79
C ALA A 331 23.17 -4.41 -1.14
N ALA A 332 23.91 -4.18 -2.23
CA ALA A 332 24.30 -2.84 -2.68
C ALA A 332 23.26 -2.18 -3.60
N LEU A 333 22.28 -2.92 -4.09
CA LEU A 333 21.24 -2.43 -5.01
C LEU A 333 20.11 -1.74 -4.24
N ASP A 334 19.57 -0.66 -4.79
CA ASP A 334 18.30 -0.10 -4.32
C ASP A 334 17.12 -1.02 -4.67
N GLY A 335 15.94 -0.75 -4.09
CA GLY A 335 14.78 -1.62 -4.27
C GLY A 335 14.30 -1.79 -5.72
N MET A 336 14.58 -0.84 -6.61
CA MET A 336 14.19 -0.92 -8.02
C MET A 336 15.25 -1.71 -8.80
N ALA A 337 16.51 -1.34 -8.64
CA ALA A 337 17.66 -2.02 -9.24
C ALA A 337 17.74 -3.50 -8.82
N PHE A 338 17.37 -3.81 -7.57
CA PHE A 338 17.26 -5.18 -7.07
C PHE A 338 16.21 -5.98 -7.84
N ARG A 339 14.99 -5.43 -8.00
CA ARG A 339 13.91 -6.10 -8.75
C ARG A 339 14.26 -6.29 -10.22
N GLN A 340 14.88 -5.31 -10.85
CA GLN A 340 15.35 -5.42 -12.25
C GLN A 340 16.38 -6.53 -12.40
N THR A 341 17.33 -6.59 -11.46
CA THR A 341 18.36 -7.61 -11.45
C THR A 341 17.76 -9.00 -11.24
N ALA A 342 16.87 -9.18 -10.26
CA ALA A 342 16.20 -10.45 -10.02
C ALA A 342 15.34 -10.90 -11.23
N ALA A 343 14.61 -9.99 -11.86
CA ALA A 343 13.80 -10.28 -13.04
C ALA A 343 14.66 -10.66 -14.25
N ALA A 344 15.77 -9.95 -14.49
CA ALA A 344 16.71 -10.28 -15.55
C ALA A 344 17.38 -11.64 -15.32
N MET A 345 17.77 -11.94 -14.08
CA MET A 345 18.30 -13.25 -13.70
C MET A 345 17.31 -14.38 -13.98
N ALA A 346 16.04 -14.20 -13.62
CA ALA A 346 15.00 -15.19 -13.82
C ALA A 346 14.71 -15.41 -15.32
N ALA A 347 14.60 -14.32 -16.10
CA ALA A 347 14.40 -14.40 -17.53
C ALA A 347 15.56 -15.12 -18.25
N GLN A 348 16.80 -14.79 -17.89
CA GLN A 348 17.99 -15.43 -18.45
C GLN A 348 18.07 -16.91 -18.03
N ALA A 349 17.76 -17.23 -16.77
CA ALA A 349 17.72 -18.60 -16.28
C ALA A 349 16.70 -19.45 -17.06
N GLN A 350 15.53 -18.89 -17.38
CA GLN A 350 14.54 -19.60 -18.19
C GLN A 350 15.04 -19.87 -19.61
N GLN A 351 15.69 -18.88 -20.25
CA GLN A 351 16.27 -19.02 -21.58
C GLN A 351 17.37 -20.08 -21.62
N ASP A 352 18.16 -20.16 -20.55
CA ASP A 352 19.24 -21.14 -20.38
C ASP A 352 18.72 -22.53 -19.93
N GLY A 353 17.40 -22.70 -19.82
CA GLY A 353 16.75 -23.98 -19.55
C GLY A 353 16.63 -24.36 -18.06
N LEU A 354 16.92 -23.44 -17.13
CA LEU A 354 16.67 -23.66 -15.71
C LEU A 354 15.16 -23.64 -15.45
N ARG A 355 14.73 -24.47 -14.50
CA ARG A 355 13.33 -24.56 -14.03
C ARG A 355 13.14 -24.08 -12.60
N ARG A 356 14.26 -23.93 -11.88
CA ARG A 356 14.37 -23.36 -10.53
C ARG A 356 15.80 -22.85 -10.33
N ILE A 357 16.03 -22.03 -9.32
CA ILE A 357 17.38 -21.58 -8.94
C ILE A 357 17.64 -22.03 -7.50
N ASP A 358 18.54 -23.00 -7.33
CA ASP A 358 18.86 -23.55 -6.01
C ASP A 358 19.88 -22.66 -5.27
N SER A 359 20.72 -21.93 -6.01
CA SER A 359 21.69 -20.97 -5.45
C SER A 359 22.09 -19.87 -6.43
N VAL A 360 22.49 -18.72 -5.88
CA VAL A 360 23.08 -17.60 -6.62
C VAL A 360 24.50 -17.35 -6.12
N HIS A 361 25.44 -17.17 -7.03
CA HIS A 361 26.83 -16.86 -6.72
C HIS A 361 27.30 -15.59 -7.42
N GLU A 362 28.17 -14.84 -6.76
CA GLU A 362 28.76 -13.61 -7.27
C GLU A 362 30.17 -13.88 -7.81
N GLY A 363 30.41 -13.48 -9.05
CA GLY A 363 31.72 -13.46 -9.69
C GLY A 363 32.52 -12.23 -9.31
N ARG A 364 33.85 -12.31 -9.41
CA ARG A 364 34.76 -11.18 -9.11
C ARG A 364 34.69 -10.04 -10.14
N ASP A 365 34.00 -10.26 -11.24
CA ASP A 365 33.88 -9.38 -12.41
C ASP A 365 32.51 -8.70 -12.51
N GLY A 366 31.64 -8.84 -11.49
CA GLY A 366 30.30 -8.24 -11.49
C GLY A 366 29.21 -9.13 -12.09
N ARG A 367 29.54 -10.39 -12.43
CA ARG A 367 28.57 -11.40 -12.85
C ARG A 367 27.84 -12.04 -11.68
N LEU A 368 26.56 -12.31 -11.89
CA LEU A 368 25.72 -13.09 -11.00
C LEU A 368 25.36 -14.41 -11.68
N PHE A 369 25.60 -15.52 -11.00
CA PHE A 369 25.38 -16.87 -11.51
C PHE A 369 24.20 -17.53 -10.83
N SER A 370 23.19 -17.93 -11.61
CA SER A 370 22.07 -18.76 -11.16
C SER A 370 22.42 -20.23 -11.38
N VAL A 371 22.26 -21.08 -10.36
CA VAL A 371 22.62 -22.50 -10.42
C VAL A 371 21.43 -23.37 -10.03
N GLN A 372 21.16 -24.39 -10.86
CA GLN A 372 20.25 -25.49 -10.55
C GLN A 372 21.07 -26.77 -10.33
N GLY A 373 20.88 -27.44 -9.20
CA GLY A 373 21.67 -28.58 -8.75
C GLY A 373 22.83 -28.20 -7.83
N GLN A 374 23.65 -29.18 -7.46
CA GLN A 374 24.75 -28.98 -6.53
C GLN A 374 25.89 -28.18 -7.19
N PRO A 375 26.38 -27.09 -6.59
CA PRO A 375 27.49 -26.32 -7.15
C PRO A 375 28.73 -27.20 -7.36
N GLY A 376 29.19 -27.27 -8.62
CA GLY A 376 30.38 -28.05 -9.00
C GLY A 376 30.07 -29.45 -9.54
N ALA A 377 28.81 -29.89 -9.48
CA ALA A 377 28.41 -31.14 -10.11
C ALA A 377 28.40 -31.00 -11.66
N PRO A 378 28.76 -32.06 -12.41
CA PRO A 378 28.82 -32.03 -13.87
C PRO A 378 27.44 -31.89 -14.53
N ASP A 379 26.37 -32.21 -13.81
CA ASP A 379 24.97 -32.11 -14.23
C ASP A 379 24.28 -30.80 -13.75
N ALA A 380 25.01 -29.90 -13.08
CA ALA A 380 24.47 -28.63 -12.65
C ALA A 380 24.25 -27.68 -13.84
N LEU A 381 23.02 -27.16 -13.98
CA LEU A 381 22.72 -26.12 -14.96
C LEU A 381 23.09 -24.75 -14.40
N ARG A 382 23.59 -23.88 -15.27
CA ARG A 382 24.10 -22.56 -14.89
C ARG A 382 23.64 -21.53 -15.89
N SER A 383 23.25 -20.39 -15.37
CA SER A 383 22.94 -19.17 -16.11
C SER A 383 23.67 -18.00 -15.47
N HIS A 384 23.91 -16.93 -16.21
CA HIS A 384 24.54 -15.73 -15.64
C HIS A 384 24.02 -14.44 -16.26
N VAL A 385 24.09 -13.36 -15.47
CA VAL A 385 23.86 -11.99 -15.93
C VAL A 385 24.95 -11.06 -15.43
N GLU A 386 25.14 -9.95 -16.11
CA GLU A 386 25.97 -8.84 -15.64
C GLU A 386 25.13 -7.93 -14.73
N SER A 387 25.54 -7.73 -13.47
CA SER A 387 24.75 -6.97 -12.49
C SER A 387 24.47 -5.52 -12.95
N ALA A 388 25.48 -4.85 -13.53
CA ALA A 388 25.34 -3.46 -13.98
C ALA A 388 24.35 -3.29 -15.15
N GLN A 389 24.21 -4.32 -16.00
CA GLN A 389 23.23 -4.34 -17.08
C GLN A 389 21.85 -4.75 -16.55
N ALA A 390 21.82 -5.81 -15.73
CA ALA A 390 20.61 -6.37 -15.16
C ALA A 390 19.84 -5.35 -14.30
N SER A 391 20.55 -4.55 -13.51
CA SER A 391 19.96 -3.46 -12.70
C SER A 391 19.37 -2.30 -13.50
N ARG A 392 19.64 -2.22 -14.80
CA ARG A 392 19.12 -1.17 -15.71
C ARG A 392 18.10 -1.71 -16.70
N GLN A 393 17.88 -3.02 -16.74
CA GLN A 393 16.92 -3.64 -17.64
C GLN A 393 15.49 -3.29 -17.20
N PRO A 394 14.60 -2.82 -18.11
CA PRO A 394 13.19 -2.59 -17.78
C PRO A 394 12.52 -3.86 -17.25
N LEU A 395 11.71 -3.72 -16.19
CA LEU A 395 11.03 -4.86 -15.57
C LEU A 395 10.05 -5.53 -16.53
N GLU A 396 9.36 -4.73 -17.34
CA GLU A 396 8.36 -5.17 -18.31
C GLU A 396 9.00 -6.10 -19.35
N GLN A 397 10.24 -5.81 -19.75
CA GLN A 397 10.98 -6.63 -20.70
C GLN A 397 11.29 -8.01 -20.13
N SER A 398 11.74 -8.08 -18.87
CA SER A 398 11.98 -9.36 -18.18
C SER A 398 10.68 -10.13 -17.94
N ALA A 399 9.59 -9.43 -17.60
CA ALA A 399 8.28 -10.04 -17.40
C ALA A 399 7.71 -10.65 -18.69
N GLN A 400 7.86 -9.97 -19.83
CA GLN A 400 7.45 -10.51 -21.14
C GLN A 400 8.27 -11.74 -21.53
N ALA A 401 9.58 -11.74 -21.27
CA ALA A 401 10.43 -12.91 -21.50
C ALA A 401 9.96 -14.11 -20.66
N LEU A 402 9.59 -13.86 -19.40
CA LEU A 402 9.11 -14.88 -18.47
C LEU A 402 7.74 -15.48 -18.81
N GLN A 403 6.96 -14.79 -19.67
CA GLN A 403 5.67 -15.27 -20.18
C GLN A 403 5.81 -16.13 -21.45
N SER A 404 6.98 -16.14 -22.08
CA SER A 404 7.22 -16.90 -23.31
C SER A 404 7.43 -18.40 -23.03
N PRO A 405 6.95 -19.32 -23.90
CA PRO A 405 7.19 -20.76 -23.74
C PRO A 405 8.68 -21.08 -23.72
N GLN A 406 9.09 -21.96 -22.82
CA GLN A 406 10.49 -22.32 -22.59
C GLN A 406 11.12 -22.96 -23.84
N ALA A 407 12.33 -22.54 -24.21
CA ALA A 407 13.11 -23.20 -25.25
C ALA A 407 13.47 -24.63 -24.80
N PRO A 408 13.48 -25.64 -25.70
CA PRO A 408 13.91 -26.98 -25.34
C PRO A 408 15.37 -26.97 -24.86
N PRO A 409 15.72 -27.82 -23.88
CA PRO A 409 17.06 -27.82 -23.30
C PRO A 409 18.12 -28.08 -24.38
N PRO A 410 19.28 -27.39 -24.33
CA PRO A 410 20.37 -27.67 -25.24
C PRO A 410 20.80 -29.13 -25.07
N GLN A 411 20.74 -29.91 -26.16
CA GLN A 411 21.33 -31.23 -26.20
C GLN A 411 22.82 -31.09 -25.91
N VAL A 412 23.30 -31.89 -24.95
CA VAL A 412 24.71 -32.05 -24.62
C VAL A 412 25.43 -32.44 -25.90
N GLN A 413 26.11 -31.49 -26.55
CA GLN A 413 27.12 -31.81 -27.55
C GLN A 413 28.28 -32.47 -26.80
N SER A 414 28.26 -33.80 -26.80
CA SER A 414 29.33 -34.63 -26.29
C SER A 414 30.65 -34.16 -26.87
N ARG A 415 31.58 -33.83 -25.96
CA ARG A 415 33.01 -33.78 -26.20
C ARG A 415 33.49 -35.14 -26.72
N GLU A 416 33.45 -35.35 -28.03
CA GLU A 416 34.14 -36.46 -28.70
C GLU A 416 35.02 -36.03 -29.87
N GLN A 417 35.22 -34.72 -30.11
CA GLN A 417 36.10 -34.24 -31.20
C GLN A 417 37.42 -33.57 -30.77
N GLU A 418 37.72 -33.42 -29.47
CA GLU A 418 38.97 -32.79 -29.01
C GLU A 418 40.06 -33.76 -28.50
N VAL A 419 39.86 -35.08 -28.57
CA VAL A 419 40.87 -36.08 -28.11
C VAL A 419 41.64 -36.74 -29.27
N GLN A 420 41.41 -36.38 -30.54
CA GLN A 420 42.17 -36.93 -31.68
C GLN A 420 43.29 -36.04 -32.25
N GLN A 421 43.58 -34.86 -31.68
CA GLN A 421 44.65 -33.98 -32.22
C GLN A 421 45.93 -33.82 -31.37
N HIS A 422 46.10 -34.57 -30.28
CA HIS A 422 47.38 -34.61 -29.57
C HIS A 422 47.84 -36.04 -29.27
N ALA A 423 48.22 -36.76 -30.33
CA ALA A 423 49.21 -37.84 -30.22
C ALA A 423 50.61 -37.23 -30.47
N PRO A 424 51.55 -37.27 -29.51
CA PRO A 424 52.92 -36.88 -29.75
C PRO A 424 53.67 -38.02 -30.46
N LEU A 425 54.29 -37.70 -31.60
CA LEU A 425 55.35 -38.53 -32.18
C LEU A 425 56.55 -38.51 -31.23
N MET A 426 56.85 -39.64 -30.58
CA MET A 426 58.20 -39.97 -30.13
C MET A 426 58.86 -40.90 -31.16
N ARG A 427 60.06 -40.51 -31.58
CA ARG A 427 61.14 -41.42 -31.94
C ARG A 427 62.00 -41.64 -30.71
#